data_AF-A0A7J6N212-F1
#
_entry.id   AF-A0A7J6N212-F1
#
_cell.length_a   1.000
_cell.length_b   1.000
_cell.length_c   1.000
_cell.angle_alpha   90.00
_cell.angle_beta   90.00
_cell.angle_gamma   90.00
#
_symmetry.space_group_name_H-M   'P 1'
#
loop_
_entity.id
_entity.type
_entity.pdbx_description
1 polymer ?
#
loop_
_entity_poly.entity_id
_entity_poly.type
_entity_poly.pdbx_seq_one_letter_code
_entity_poly.pdbx_strand_id
1 'polypeptide(L)'
;EGLTRRGPGSYLAIVDTGANGIYLPQLNLVEDILMSLKVKLRQKGYDDERISLMWRREGNGFLHVKEEAVSFLPVLGLAITDGPEPLMVKIHPKHYCMKLGGGKVVVSVQYSANAGLGTPFFMAYTVHVDYADHKIALLEN
;
A
#
# COMPACT_ATOMS: atom_id res chain seq x y z
N GLU A 1 3.86 -13.06 11.51
CA GLU A 1 4.27 -11.87 12.27
C GLU A 1 4.17 -10.62 11.38
N GLY A 2 3.31 -9.68 11.76
CA GLY A 2 2.98 -8.47 11.00
C GLY A 2 4.13 -7.47 10.95
N LEU A 3 4.25 -6.74 9.84
CA LEU A 3 5.23 -5.66 9.71
C LEU A 3 4.62 -4.38 10.30
N THR A 4 4.94 -4.05 11.55
CA THR A 4 4.51 -2.78 12.15
C THR A 4 5.62 -1.75 11.99
N ARG A 5 5.53 -0.89 10.96
CA ARG A 5 6.39 0.30 10.83
C ARG A 5 5.53 1.54 11.02
N ARG A 6 5.89 2.40 11.98
CA ARG A 6 5.26 3.69 12.20
C ARG A 6 6.07 4.75 11.44
N GLY A 7 5.45 5.41 10.47
CA GLY A 7 6.03 6.62 9.89
C GLY A 7 6.05 7.75 10.95
N PRO A 8 7.06 8.63 10.95
CA PRO A 8 7.05 9.81 11.81
C PRO A 8 6.02 10.83 11.32
N GLY A 9 4.87 10.92 12.01
CA GLY A 9 3.86 11.97 11.82
C GLY A 9 2.49 11.48 11.34
N SER A 10 1.45 12.25 11.65
CA SER A 10 0.12 12.16 11.04
C SER A 10 0.10 12.99 9.76
N TYR A 11 -0.38 12.43 8.66
CA TYR A 11 -0.54 13.16 7.39
C TYR A 11 -2.01 13.34 7.08
N LEU A 12 -2.36 14.49 6.50
CA LEU A 12 -3.61 14.62 5.79
C LEU A 12 -3.55 13.69 4.57
N ALA A 13 -4.40 12.67 4.56
CA ALA A 13 -4.55 11.75 3.44
C ALA A 13 -5.84 12.06 2.69
N ILE A 14 -5.74 12.15 1.37
CA ILE A 14 -6.90 12.22 0.50
C ILE A 14 -7.32 10.81 0.07
N VAL A 15 -8.62 10.56 -0.04
CA VAL A 15 -9.14 9.36 -0.70
C VAL A 15 -9.44 9.74 -2.13
N ASP A 16 -8.79 9.10 -3.10
CA ASP A 16 -8.78 9.55 -4.51
C ASP A 16 -9.01 8.37 -5.47
N THR A 17 -10.14 8.36 -6.16
CA THR A 17 -10.46 7.30 -7.14
C THR A 17 -9.60 7.34 -8.40
N GLY A 18 -8.95 8.49 -8.70
CA GLY A 18 -8.01 8.64 -9.80
C GLY A 18 -6.61 8.12 -9.49
N ALA A 19 -6.30 7.86 -8.22
CA ALA A 19 -5.04 7.32 -7.75
C ALA A 19 -5.00 5.79 -7.88
N ASN A 20 -3.94 5.23 -8.48
CA ASN A 20 -3.83 3.78 -8.73
C ASN A 20 -3.08 3.00 -7.63
N GLY A 21 -2.78 3.64 -6.50
CA GLY A 21 -1.94 3.07 -5.45
C GLY A 21 -2.17 3.72 -4.09
N ILE A 22 -1.36 3.29 -3.12
CA ILE A 22 -1.23 3.94 -1.81
C ILE A 22 -0.01 4.87 -1.90
N TYR A 23 -0.26 6.16 -1.73
CA TYR A 23 0.77 7.20 -1.80
C TYR A 23 1.14 7.66 -0.40
N LEU A 24 2.44 7.64 -0.10
CA LEU A 24 2.99 8.06 1.19
C LEU A 24 3.92 9.26 1.00
N PRO A 25 3.86 10.27 1.89
CA PRO A 25 4.60 11.53 1.78
C PRO A 25 6.06 11.46 2.23
N GLN A 26 6.54 10.27 2.54
CA GLN A 26 7.90 10.04 2.99
C GLN A 26 8.56 8.98 2.12
N LEU A 27 9.51 9.42 1.31
CA LEU A 27 10.25 8.54 0.41
C LEU A 27 10.91 7.41 1.21
N ASN A 28 11.68 7.74 2.25
CA ASN A 28 12.32 6.75 3.13
C ASN A 28 11.34 5.72 3.74
N LEU A 29 10.11 6.11 4.05
CA LEU A 29 9.08 5.17 4.51
C LEU A 29 8.66 4.19 3.41
N VAL A 30 8.47 4.69 2.18
CA VAL A 30 8.16 3.85 1.01
C VAL A 30 9.32 2.88 0.76
N GLU A 31 10.56 3.37 0.76
CA GLU A 31 11.76 2.56 0.57
C GLU A 31 11.85 1.45 1.64
N ASP A 32 11.66 1.80 2.91
CA ASP A 32 11.66 0.87 4.03
C ASP A 32 10.59 -0.22 3.89
N ILE A 33 9.39 0.15 3.44
CA ILE A 33 8.29 -0.80 3.19
C ILE A 33 8.72 -1.75 2.07
N LEU A 34 9.11 -1.24 0.90
CA LEU A 34 9.46 -2.07 -0.25
C LEU A 34 10.66 -2.98 0.02
N MET A 35 11.68 -2.47 0.74
CA MET A 35 12.82 -3.27 1.19
C MET A 35 12.41 -4.35 2.18
N SER A 36 11.54 -4.03 3.14
CA SER A 36 11.02 -5.01 4.09
C SER A 36 10.22 -6.13 3.40
N LEU A 37 9.43 -5.78 2.37
CA LEU A 37 8.72 -6.75 1.54
C LEU A 37 9.70 -7.64 0.77
N LYS A 38 10.71 -7.05 0.12
CA LYS A 38 11.76 -7.79 -0.59
C LYS A 38 12.49 -8.78 0.33
N VAL A 39 12.87 -8.35 1.54
CA VAL A 39 13.54 -9.21 2.53
C VAL A 39 12.64 -10.39 2.95
N LYS A 40 11.35 -10.14 3.22
CA LYS A 40 10.40 -11.21 3.56
C LYS A 40 10.27 -12.25 2.45
N LEU A 41 10.22 -11.81 1.20
CA LEU A 41 10.15 -12.73 0.07
C LEU A 41 11.46 -13.51 -0.13
N ARG A 42 12.63 -12.88 0.05
CA ARG A 42 13.93 -13.59 0.05
C ARG A 42 14.00 -14.67 1.13
N GLN A 43 13.47 -14.40 2.33
CA GLN A 43 13.36 -15.40 3.40
C GLN A 43 12.46 -16.60 3.03
N LYS A 44 11.62 -16.47 1.99
CA LYS A 44 10.80 -17.53 1.43
C LYS A 44 11.45 -18.23 0.22
N GLY A 45 12.71 -17.92 -0.09
CA GLY A 45 13.48 -18.57 -1.16
C GLY A 45 13.35 -17.93 -2.54
N TYR A 46 12.78 -16.72 -2.63
CA TYR A 46 12.71 -15.97 -3.89
C TYR A 46 13.99 -15.16 -4.13
N ASP A 47 14.57 -15.30 -5.31
CA ASP A 47 15.75 -14.56 -5.75
C ASP A 47 15.40 -13.18 -6.35
N ASP A 48 16.42 -12.44 -6.76
CA ASP A 48 16.29 -11.10 -7.35
C ASP A 48 15.77 -11.12 -8.81
N GLU A 49 15.79 -12.27 -9.49
CA GLU A 49 15.13 -12.41 -10.80
C GLU A 49 13.60 -12.45 -10.65
N ARG A 50 13.13 -12.97 -9.50
CA ARG A 50 11.70 -13.02 -9.14
C ARG A 50 11.23 -11.79 -8.39
N ILE A 51 12.15 -11.02 -7.81
CA ILE A 51 11.85 -9.81 -7.04
C ILE A 51 12.80 -8.66 -7.42
N SER A 52 12.31 -7.70 -8.20
CA SER A 52 13.10 -6.54 -8.58
C SER A 52 12.48 -5.24 -8.09
N LEU A 53 13.34 -4.35 -7.55
CA LEU A 53 12.99 -2.97 -7.26
C LEU A 53 13.25 -2.16 -8.53
N MET A 54 12.20 -1.63 -9.13
CA MET A 54 12.29 -0.74 -10.28
C MET A 54 12.13 0.70 -9.82
N TRP A 55 13.22 1.44 -9.79
CA TRP A 55 13.21 2.87 -9.51
C TRP A 55 12.84 3.65 -10.77
N ARG A 56 11.80 4.47 -10.72
CA ARG A 56 11.63 5.54 -11.72
C ARG A 56 12.64 6.65 -11.44
N ARG A 57 13.04 7.34 -12.51
CA ARG A 57 13.95 8.51 -12.49
C ARG A 57 13.49 9.64 -11.56
N GLU A 58 12.22 9.63 -11.16
CA GLU A 58 11.57 10.58 -10.26
C GLU A 58 11.41 10.05 -8.82
N GLY A 59 12.11 8.98 -8.44
CA GLY A 59 12.18 8.50 -7.05
C GLY A 59 11.11 7.49 -6.62
N ASN A 60 10.19 7.11 -7.52
CA ASN A 60 9.16 6.12 -7.20
C ASN A 60 9.62 4.70 -7.56
N GLY A 61 9.93 3.90 -6.54
CA GLY A 61 10.25 2.47 -6.68
C GLY A 61 8.99 1.61 -6.76
N PHE A 62 8.87 0.75 -7.76
CA PHE A 62 7.90 -0.35 -7.78
C PHE A 62 8.61 -1.64 -7.37
N LEU A 63 7.99 -2.44 -6.49
CA LEU A 63 8.44 -3.81 -6.26
C LEU A 63 7.71 -4.73 -7.24
N HIS A 64 8.46 -5.28 -8.19
CA HIS A 64 7.99 -6.34 -9.06
C HIS A 64 8.15 -7.67 -8.34
N VAL A 65 7.07 -8.46 -8.34
CA VAL A 65 7.03 -9.80 -7.77
C VAL A 65 6.37 -10.75 -8.76
N LYS A 66 6.74 -12.02 -8.69
CA LYS A 66 6.00 -13.09 -9.38
C LYS A 66 4.65 -13.34 -8.71
N GLU A 67 3.67 -13.81 -9.47
CA GLU A 67 2.30 -14.01 -8.97
C GLU A 67 2.25 -14.99 -7.78
N GLU A 68 3.03 -16.06 -7.81
CA GLU A 68 3.13 -17.03 -6.72
C GLU A 68 3.68 -16.42 -5.41
N ALA A 69 4.47 -15.34 -5.50
CA ALA A 69 5.07 -14.66 -4.36
C ALA A 69 4.06 -13.79 -3.59
N VAL A 70 2.95 -13.39 -4.22
CA VAL A 70 1.94 -12.49 -3.64
C VAL A 70 1.35 -13.06 -2.36
N SER A 71 1.18 -14.38 -2.28
CA SER A 71 0.65 -15.08 -1.10
C SER A 71 1.51 -14.94 0.16
N PHE A 72 2.78 -14.55 0.02
CA PHE A 72 3.72 -14.36 1.13
C PHE A 72 3.85 -12.90 1.58
N LEU A 73 3.21 -11.97 0.87
CA LEU A 73 3.20 -10.57 1.23
C LEU A 73 2.29 -10.33 2.46
N PRO A 74 2.63 -9.38 3.34
CA PRO A 74 1.87 -9.11 4.55
C PRO A 74 0.60 -8.30 4.24
N VAL A 75 -0.37 -8.32 5.16
CA VAL A 75 -1.42 -7.31 5.20
C VAL A 75 -0.81 -5.98 5.68
N LEU A 76 -1.11 -4.90 4.98
CA LEU A 76 -0.72 -3.55 5.40
C LEU A 76 -1.80 -2.99 6.34
N GLY A 77 -1.38 -2.51 7.52
CA GLY A 77 -2.26 -1.81 8.46
C GLY A 77 -2.07 -0.31 8.34
N LEU A 78 -3.15 0.42 8.06
CA LEU A 78 -3.17 1.89 8.01
C LEU A 78 -4.00 2.41 9.19
N ALA A 79 -3.37 3.19 10.07
CA ALA A 79 -4.07 3.83 11.18
C ALA A 79 -4.68 5.15 10.72
N ILE A 80 -6.01 5.25 10.76
CA ILE A 80 -6.76 6.50 10.58
C ILE A 80 -7.06 7.03 11.97
N THR A 81 -6.55 8.22 12.28
CA THR A 81 -6.65 8.82 13.63
C THR A 81 -7.62 9.99 13.70
N ASP A 82 -8.20 10.39 12.56
CA ASP A 82 -9.13 11.51 12.47
C ASP A 82 -10.57 11.02 12.67
N GLY A 83 -10.91 10.76 13.94
CA GLY A 83 -12.19 10.20 14.35
C GLY A 83 -12.29 10.05 15.87
N PRO A 84 -13.45 9.65 16.41
CA PRO A 84 -13.65 9.47 17.85
C PRO A 84 -12.73 8.39 18.42
N GLU A 85 -12.40 7.38 17.63
CA GLU A 85 -11.45 6.31 17.97
C GLU A 85 -10.53 6.01 16.79
N PRO A 86 -9.24 5.68 17.02
CA PRO A 86 -8.35 5.26 15.96
C PRO A 86 -8.86 4.01 15.25
N LEU A 87 -9.02 4.08 13.93
CA LEU A 87 -9.43 2.97 13.09
C LEU A 87 -8.21 2.33 12.41
N MET A 88 -8.08 1.02 12.51
CA MET A 88 -7.05 0.27 11.77
C MET A 88 -7.64 -0.36 10.52
N VAL A 89 -7.30 0.20 9.37
CA VAL A 89 -7.69 -0.29 8.05
C VAL A 89 -6.69 -1.34 7.57
N LYS A 90 -7.19 -2.47 7.03
CA LYS A 90 -6.37 -3.59 6.55
C LYS A 90 -6.40 -3.66 5.04
N ILE A 91 -5.25 -3.51 4.39
CA ILE A 91 -5.11 -3.69 2.95
C ILE A 91 -4.35 -4.99 2.68
N HIS A 92 -5.07 -6.00 2.17
CA HIS A 92 -4.51 -7.30 1.83
C HIS A 92 -3.66 -7.24 0.55
N PRO A 93 -2.71 -8.18 0.35
CA PRO A 93 -1.93 -8.27 -0.89
C PRO A 93 -2.78 -8.25 -2.16
N LYS A 94 -3.93 -8.93 -2.17
CA LYS A 94 -4.89 -8.91 -3.30
C LYS A 94 -5.39 -7.52 -3.71
N HIS A 95 -5.29 -6.51 -2.83
CA HIS A 95 -5.76 -5.15 -3.09
C HIS A 95 -4.63 -4.23 -3.56
N TYR A 96 -3.42 -4.36 -2.99
CA TYR A 96 -2.29 -3.49 -3.34
C TYR A 96 -1.33 -4.09 -4.38
N CYS A 97 -1.61 -5.29 -4.88
CA CYS A 97 -0.84 -5.96 -5.93
C CYS A 97 -1.59 -5.94 -7.26
N MET A 98 -1.02 -5.30 -8.29
CA MET A 98 -1.61 -5.21 -9.62
C MET A 98 -0.91 -6.14 -10.61
N LYS A 99 -1.68 -6.94 -11.36
CA LYS A 99 -1.13 -7.82 -12.41
C LYS A 99 -0.76 -6.98 -13.64
N LEU A 100 0.46 -7.17 -14.16
CA LEU A 100 0.94 -6.53 -15.40
C LEU A 100 0.85 -7.45 -16.64
N GLY A 101 0.45 -8.70 -16.46
CA GLY A 101 0.55 -9.75 -17.49
C GLY A 101 1.89 -10.49 -17.46
N GLY A 102 1.97 -11.64 -18.13
CA GLY A 102 3.19 -12.47 -18.17
C GLY A 102 3.66 -12.99 -16.80
N GLY A 103 2.73 -13.20 -15.86
CA GLY A 103 3.03 -13.66 -14.50
C GLY A 103 3.76 -12.64 -13.62
N LYS A 104 3.78 -11.35 -14.01
CA LYS A 104 4.38 -10.25 -13.25
C LYS A 104 3.31 -9.46 -12.50
N VAL A 105 3.62 -9.11 -11.26
CA VAL A 105 2.78 -8.35 -10.35
C VAL A 105 3.58 -7.19 -9.78
N VAL A 106 2.93 -6.06 -9.58
CA VAL A 106 3.52 -4.85 -8.99
C VAL A 106 2.85 -4.51 -7.68
N VAL A 107 3.65 -4.20 -6.66
CA VAL A 107 3.19 -3.60 -5.40
C VAL A 107 2.95 -2.10 -5.62
N SER A 108 1.70 -1.65 -5.45
CA SER A 108 1.25 -0.28 -5.65
C SER A 108 1.37 0.59 -4.40
N VAL A 109 2.55 0.63 -3.78
CA VAL A 109 2.89 1.57 -2.69
C VAL A 109 3.95 2.53 -3.22
N GLN A 110 3.67 3.83 -3.24
CA GLN A 110 4.45 4.82 -3.97
C GLN A 110 4.69 6.08 -3.14
N TYR A 111 5.74 6.82 -3.49
CA TYR A 111 5.97 8.15 -2.93
C TYR A 111 5.20 9.21 -3.74
N SER A 112 4.67 10.20 -3.02
CA SER A 112 4.10 11.44 -3.55
C SER A 112 4.18 12.48 -2.46
N ALA A 113 4.32 13.77 -2.78
CA ALA A 113 4.34 14.83 -1.78
C ALA A 113 3.11 14.84 -0.86
N ASN A 114 1.98 14.29 -1.34
CA ASN A 114 0.74 14.17 -0.58
C ASN A 114 0.42 12.71 -0.29
N ALA A 115 -0.10 12.42 0.91
CA ALA A 115 -0.63 11.11 1.24
C ALA A 115 -1.95 10.87 0.47
N GLY A 116 -2.11 9.69 -0.12
CA GLY A 116 -3.26 9.37 -0.96
C GLY A 116 -3.67 7.91 -0.88
N LEU A 117 -4.96 7.65 -0.72
CA LEU A 117 -5.56 6.32 -0.68
C LEU A 117 -6.34 6.09 -1.98
N GLY A 118 -5.71 5.38 -2.91
CA GLY A 118 -6.24 5.10 -4.24
C GLY A 118 -6.92 3.74 -4.37
N THR A 119 -6.89 3.17 -5.58
CA THR A 119 -7.53 1.90 -5.94
C THR A 119 -7.37 0.77 -4.90
N PRO A 120 -6.19 0.51 -4.30
CA PRO A 120 -6.07 -0.53 -3.27
C PRO A 120 -7.00 -0.34 -2.06
N PHE A 121 -7.27 0.91 -1.69
CA PHE A 121 -8.18 1.23 -0.59
C PHE A 121 -9.65 0.96 -0.98
N PHE A 122 -10.07 1.41 -2.16
CA PHE A 122 -11.43 1.18 -2.66
C PHE A 122 -11.71 -0.29 -3.02
N MET A 123 -10.69 -1.08 -3.32
CA MET A 123 -10.84 -2.53 -3.46
C MET A 123 -11.06 -3.21 -2.11
N ALA A 124 -10.44 -2.69 -1.05
CA ALA A 124 -10.54 -3.24 0.29
C ALA A 124 -11.82 -2.81 1.03
N TYR A 125 -12.33 -1.61 0.72
CA TYR A 125 -13.46 -1.02 1.41
C TYR A 125 -14.45 -0.36 0.45
N THR A 126 -15.74 -0.55 0.71
CA THR A 126 -16.78 0.34 0.25
C THR A 126 -16.72 1.64 1.05
N VAL A 127 -16.59 2.76 0.35
CA VAL A 127 -16.43 4.10 0.96
C VAL A 127 -17.71 4.89 0.77
N HIS A 128 -18.35 5.29 1.87
CA HIS A 128 -19.51 6.17 1.86
C HIS A 128 -19.11 7.55 2.37
N VAL A 129 -19.27 8.56 1.52
CA VAL A 129 -18.97 9.96 1.86
C VAL A 129 -20.28 10.67 2.19
N ASP A 130 -20.45 11.01 3.46
CA ASP A 130 -21.55 11.84 3.93
C ASP A 130 -21.11 13.31 3.99
N TYR A 131 -21.56 14.09 3.01
CA TYR A 131 -21.26 15.51 2.93
C TYR A 131 -22.02 16.37 3.93
N ALA A 132 -23.18 15.92 4.42
CA ALA A 132 -23.99 16.67 5.38
C ALA A 132 -23.35 16.61 6.77
N ASP A 133 -22.86 15.42 7.14
CA ASP A 133 -22.25 15.16 8.44
C ASP A 133 -20.71 15.32 8.44
N HIS A 134 -20.11 15.61 7.28
CA HIS A 134 -18.65 15.64 7.07
C HIS A 134 -17.95 14.36 7.54
N LYS A 135 -18.53 13.19 7.22
CA LYS A 135 -18.02 11.88 7.65
C LYS A 135 -17.72 10.98 6.45
N ILE A 136 -16.73 10.12 6.65
CA ILE A 136 -16.45 8.99 5.76
C ILE A 136 -16.69 7.71 6.54
N ALA A 137 -17.65 6.90 6.08
CA ALA A 137 -17.89 5.56 6.61
C ALA A 137 -17.25 4.51 5.71
N LEU A 138 -16.66 3.49 6.33
CA LEU A 138 -15.93 2.42 5.66
C LEU A 138 -16.58 1.08 5.99
N LEU A 139 -16.84 0.28 4.95
CA LEU A 139 -17.30 -1.10 5.08
C LEU A 139 -16.31 -2.02 4.37
N GLU A 140 -15.74 -3.01 5.07
CA GLU A 140 -14.78 -3.96 4.49
C GLU A 140 -15.45 -4.87 3.45
N ASN A 141 -14.79 -5.10 2.32
CA ASN A 141 -15.26 -5.93 1.21
C ASN A 141 -14.83 -7.40 1.32
#